data_AF-A0A1C7LVP0-F1
#
_entry.id   AF-A0A1C7LVP0-F1
#
_cell.length_a   1.000
_cell.length_b   1.000
_cell.length_c   1.000
_cell.angle_alpha   90.00
_cell.angle_beta   90.00
_cell.angle_gamma   90.00
#
_symmetry.space_group_name_H-M   'P 1'
#
loop_
_entity.id
_entity.type
_entity.pdbx_description
1 polymer ?
#
loop_
_entity_poly.entity_id
_entity_poly.type
_entity_poly.pdbx_seq_one_letter_code
_entity_poly.pdbx_strand_id
1 'polypeptide(L)'
;MARIGKSYVYAPPYFPPQPRPIDEETQVLTPPPSPPLDMSPRCSPDGEYWDWGYLAPRNSCAPFRKLYFSRSKMSYRVGQGADMDMRLYALGLNHQATIEWDGTDNADAVHITKHGHDDSSVVYVGVYVNHRRLIPGQSTVLRHGDWITFECSPMGPDEDFRFRWIQCTQSGWRNLVYVQDAITADQTSVNFWPVEAHMR
;
A
#
# COMPACT_ATOMS: atom_id res chain seq x y z
N MET A 1 -80.03 -22.96 11.39
CA MET A 1 -79.00 -21.95 11.09
C MET A 1 -77.83 -22.66 10.42
N ALA A 2 -77.61 -22.47 9.11
CA ALA A 2 -76.54 -23.12 8.35
C ALA A 2 -75.28 -22.22 8.31
N ARG A 3 -74.11 -22.77 8.65
CA ARG A 3 -72.82 -22.07 8.58
C ARG A 3 -72.14 -22.36 7.24
N ILE A 4 -71.88 -21.31 6.47
CA ILE A 4 -71.12 -21.35 5.22
C ILE A 4 -69.62 -21.32 5.58
N GLY A 5 -68.90 -22.38 5.25
CA GLY A 5 -67.44 -22.44 5.37
C GLY A 5 -66.76 -21.66 4.25
N LYS A 6 -65.82 -20.78 4.60
CA LYS A 6 -64.98 -20.08 3.63
C LYS A 6 -63.73 -20.92 3.33
N SER A 7 -63.58 -21.31 2.07
CA SER A 7 -62.40 -21.96 1.54
C SER A 7 -61.36 -20.89 1.18
N TYR A 8 -60.16 -21.00 1.75
CA TYR A 8 -59.02 -20.16 1.36
C TYR A 8 -58.22 -20.88 0.28
N VAL A 9 -58.03 -20.22 -0.86
CA VAL A 9 -57.20 -20.70 -1.97
C VAL A 9 -55.79 -20.13 -1.79
N TYR A 10 -54.81 -21.01 -1.63
CA TYR A 10 -53.39 -20.63 -1.58
C TYR A 10 -52.90 -20.28 -3.00
N ALA A 11 -52.37 -19.07 -3.17
CA ALA A 11 -51.63 -18.71 -4.38
C ALA A 11 -50.18 -19.21 -4.27
N PRO A 12 -49.60 -19.78 -5.34
CA PRO A 12 -48.21 -20.22 -5.35
C PRO A 12 -47.23 -19.03 -5.31
N PRO A 13 -46.01 -19.24 -4.78
CA PRO A 13 -44.99 -18.18 -4.68
C PRO A 13 -44.48 -17.75 -6.06
N TYR A 14 -44.32 -16.43 -6.23
CA TYR A 14 -43.75 -15.81 -7.42
C TYR A 14 -42.22 -15.93 -7.41
N PHE A 15 -41.64 -16.52 -8.45
CA PHE A 15 -40.18 -16.53 -8.67
C PHE A 15 -39.82 -15.56 -9.80
N PRO A 16 -39.03 -14.50 -9.54
CA PRO A 16 -38.59 -13.61 -10.59
C PRO A 16 -37.61 -14.33 -11.54
N PRO A 17 -37.62 -13.99 -12.84
CA PRO A 17 -36.73 -14.59 -13.82
C PRO A 17 -35.25 -14.24 -13.53
N GLN A 18 -34.38 -15.23 -13.70
CA GLN A 18 -32.93 -15.09 -13.55
C GLN A 18 -32.33 -14.31 -14.74
N PRO A 19 -31.36 -13.41 -14.52
CA PRO A 19 -30.66 -12.72 -15.60
C PRO A 19 -29.85 -13.71 -16.46
N ARG A 20 -29.79 -13.44 -17.77
CA ARG A 20 -29.01 -14.23 -18.73
C ARG A 20 -27.51 -13.96 -18.59
N PRO A 21 -26.63 -14.97 -18.80
CA PRO A 21 -25.20 -14.77 -18.85
C PRO A 21 -24.79 -13.92 -20.06
N ILE A 22 -23.81 -13.03 -19.85
CA ILE A 22 -23.25 -12.12 -20.85
C ILE A 22 -22.02 -12.82 -21.45
N ASP A 23 -21.97 -12.94 -22.78
CA ASP A 23 -20.84 -13.53 -23.50
C ASP A 23 -19.59 -12.61 -23.43
N GLU A 24 -18.43 -13.22 -23.17
CA GLU A 24 -17.12 -12.55 -23.06
C GLU A 24 -16.62 -12.07 -24.44
N GLU A 25 -16.49 -10.76 -24.63
CA GLU A 25 -15.79 -10.15 -25.76
C GLU A 25 -14.26 -10.24 -25.59
N THR A 26 -13.60 -10.81 -26.61
CA THR A 26 -12.14 -10.94 -26.73
C THR A 26 -11.45 -9.57 -26.78
N GLN A 27 -10.80 -9.15 -25.68
CA GLN A 27 -9.97 -7.93 -25.63
C GLN A 27 -8.67 -8.10 -26.43
N VAL A 28 -8.40 -7.15 -27.33
CA VAL A 28 -7.13 -7.01 -28.05
C VAL A 28 -6.11 -6.33 -27.14
N LEU A 29 -5.02 -7.04 -26.83
CA LEU A 29 -3.93 -6.61 -25.94
C LEU A 29 -2.98 -5.63 -26.66
N THR A 30 -3.01 -4.34 -26.30
CA THR A 30 -1.94 -3.41 -26.64
C THR A 30 -0.84 -3.49 -25.57
N PRO A 31 0.45 -3.59 -25.91
CA PRO A 31 1.52 -3.72 -24.92
C PRO A 31 1.70 -2.44 -24.07
N PRO A 32 2.09 -2.58 -22.78
CA PRO A 32 2.13 -1.48 -21.82
C PRO A 32 3.31 -0.52 -22.02
N PRO A 33 3.20 0.75 -21.57
CA PRO A 33 4.29 1.71 -21.59
C PRO A 33 5.41 1.37 -20.58
N SER A 34 6.65 1.67 -20.97
CA SER A 34 7.87 1.40 -20.19
C SER A 34 7.96 2.22 -18.88
N PRO A 35 8.64 1.69 -17.83
CA PRO A 35 8.77 2.36 -16.53
C PRO A 35 9.53 3.69 -16.58
N PRO A 36 9.36 4.58 -15.57
CA PRO A 36 10.06 5.87 -15.50
C PRO A 36 11.58 5.71 -15.50
N LEU A 37 12.24 6.45 -16.39
CA LEU A 37 13.64 6.33 -16.79
C LEU A 37 14.71 6.65 -15.73
N ASP A 38 14.37 7.04 -14.50
CA ASP A 38 15.35 7.52 -13.50
C ASP A 38 15.50 6.60 -12.28
N MET A 39 15.09 5.35 -12.40
CA MET A 39 15.26 4.33 -11.36
C MET A 39 16.21 3.23 -11.81
N SER A 40 17.36 3.60 -12.35
CA SER A 40 18.46 2.63 -12.46
C SER A 40 18.75 2.13 -11.06
N PRO A 41 18.51 0.84 -10.76
CA PRO A 41 19.00 0.29 -9.51
C PRO A 41 20.49 0.59 -9.44
N ARG A 42 20.97 0.96 -8.25
CA ARG A 42 22.41 1.05 -8.01
C ARG A 42 22.95 -0.37 -8.00
N CYS A 43 23.05 -0.98 -9.18
CA CYS A 43 23.64 -2.30 -9.36
C CYS A 43 25.12 -2.19 -9.00
N SER A 44 25.62 -3.13 -8.21
CA SER A 44 27.05 -3.39 -8.15
C SER A 44 27.58 -3.68 -9.56
N PRO A 45 28.85 -3.37 -9.87
CA PRO A 45 29.54 -3.94 -11.04
C PRO A 45 29.40 -5.47 -11.15
N ASP A 46 29.16 -6.16 -10.03
CA ASP A 46 28.95 -7.63 -9.98
C ASP A 46 27.46 -8.04 -10.14
N GLY A 47 26.55 -7.09 -10.36
CA GLY A 47 25.10 -7.35 -10.51
C GLY A 47 24.33 -7.51 -9.20
N GLU A 48 25.00 -7.44 -8.04
CA GLU A 48 24.33 -7.49 -6.74
C GLU A 48 23.69 -6.15 -6.36
N TYR A 49 22.49 -6.22 -5.77
CA TYR A 49 21.78 -5.07 -5.23
C TYR A 49 22.31 -4.74 -3.84
N TRP A 50 22.79 -3.52 -3.65
CA TRP A 50 23.37 -3.04 -2.38
C TRP A 50 22.32 -2.83 -1.27
N ASP A 51 21.05 -2.79 -1.66
CA ASP A 51 19.92 -2.53 -0.78
C ASP A 51 18.98 -3.75 -0.69
N TRP A 52 18.39 -3.98 0.47
CA TRP A 52 17.35 -5.00 0.70
C TRP A 52 15.93 -4.41 0.72
N GLY A 53 15.79 -3.08 0.66
CA GLY A 53 14.51 -2.44 0.41
C GLY A 53 14.54 -0.91 0.47
N TYR A 54 13.38 -0.27 0.34
CA TYR A 54 13.18 1.15 0.64
C TYR A 54 11.76 1.47 1.07
N LEU A 55 11.62 2.62 1.72
CA LEU A 55 10.32 3.26 1.99
C LEU A 55 10.02 4.30 0.90
N ALA A 56 8.95 4.08 0.15
CA ALA A 56 8.44 5.02 -0.84
C ALA A 56 7.42 5.96 -0.17
N PRO A 57 7.64 7.28 -0.09
CA PRO A 57 6.66 8.19 0.50
C PRO A 57 5.37 8.20 -0.32
N ARG A 58 4.23 8.30 0.36
CA ARG A 58 2.92 8.43 -0.30
C ARG A 58 2.78 9.79 -0.96
N ASN A 59 3.07 10.86 -0.21
CA ASN A 59 3.17 12.19 -0.75
C ASN A 59 4.54 12.38 -1.42
N SER A 60 4.57 12.49 -2.75
CA SER A 60 5.81 12.72 -3.51
C SER A 60 6.47 14.06 -3.20
N CYS A 61 5.71 15.01 -2.64
CA CYS A 61 6.20 16.32 -2.23
C CYS A 61 6.69 16.35 -0.78
N ALA A 62 6.55 15.25 -0.04
CA ALA A 62 7.05 15.16 1.33
C ALA A 62 8.56 15.46 1.35
N PRO A 63 9.08 16.09 2.42
CA PRO A 63 10.52 16.37 2.54
C PRO A 63 11.37 15.09 2.62
N PHE A 64 10.72 13.95 2.84
CA PHE A 64 11.35 12.64 2.89
C PHE A 64 11.53 12.08 1.49
N ARG A 65 12.78 12.01 1.03
CA ARG A 65 13.13 11.22 -0.16
C ARG A 65 12.97 9.74 0.15
N LYS A 66 12.99 8.89 -0.89
CA LYS A 66 13.04 7.43 -0.73
C LYS A 66 14.15 7.06 0.26
N LEU A 67 13.78 6.32 1.31
CA LEU A 67 14.69 5.92 2.38
C LEU A 67 15.15 4.50 2.09
N TYR A 68 16.40 4.33 1.64
CA TYR A 68 16.98 3.06 1.23
C TYR A 68 17.63 2.33 2.42
N PHE A 69 17.54 0.99 2.40
CA PHE A 69 18.10 0.12 3.43
C PHE A 69 19.18 -0.76 2.82
N SER A 70 20.43 -0.52 3.23
CA SER A 70 21.61 -1.19 2.71
C SER A 70 21.79 -2.57 3.34
N ARG A 71 22.22 -3.55 2.55
CA ARG A 71 22.63 -4.89 3.01
C ARG A 71 23.82 -4.88 3.97
N SER A 72 24.57 -3.79 4.02
CA SER A 72 25.63 -3.61 5.03
C SER A 72 25.09 -3.35 6.45
N LYS A 73 23.79 -3.08 6.61
CA LYS A 73 23.15 -2.76 7.87
C LYS A 73 21.82 -3.50 8.01
N MET A 74 21.70 -4.30 9.05
CA MET A 74 20.54 -5.18 9.27
C MET A 74 19.39 -4.52 10.02
N SER A 75 19.63 -3.40 10.71
CA SER A 75 18.67 -2.79 11.62
C SER A 75 18.72 -1.28 11.49
N TYR A 76 17.56 -0.65 11.32
CA TYR A 76 17.41 0.79 11.12
C TYR A 76 16.42 1.38 12.12
N ARG A 77 16.86 2.38 12.88
CA ARG A 77 16.05 3.07 13.89
C ARG A 77 15.38 4.30 13.29
N VAL A 78 14.07 4.42 13.52
CA VAL A 78 13.21 5.52 13.05
C VAL A 78 12.75 6.34 14.25
N GLY A 79 12.86 7.67 14.16
CA GLY A 79 12.31 8.59 15.16
C GLY A 79 12.83 10.02 14.98
N GLN A 80 12.68 10.85 16.02
CA GLN A 80 13.17 12.24 16.02
C GLN A 80 14.61 12.38 16.54
N GLY A 81 15.11 11.36 17.25
CA GLY A 81 16.39 11.36 17.94
C GLY A 81 17.57 11.67 17.01
N ALA A 82 18.60 12.32 17.55
CA ALA A 82 19.78 12.68 16.77
C ALA A 82 20.61 11.46 16.33
N ASP A 83 20.49 10.34 17.03
CA ASP A 83 21.15 9.07 16.75
C ASP A 83 20.32 8.13 15.87
N MET A 84 19.12 8.55 15.43
CA MET A 84 18.27 7.74 14.55
C MET A 84 18.84 7.66 13.13
N ASP A 85 18.65 6.51 12.49
CA ASP A 85 19.06 6.29 11.11
C ASP A 85 18.13 7.01 10.13
N MET A 86 16.85 7.04 10.48
CA MET A 86 15.81 7.77 9.76
C MET A 86 15.18 8.79 10.68
N ARG A 87 15.49 10.07 10.41
CA ARG A 87 15.00 11.20 11.18
C ARG A 87 13.73 11.76 10.55
N LEU A 88 12.62 11.56 11.22
CA LEU A 88 11.32 12.08 10.83
C LEU A 88 10.97 13.25 11.77
N TYR A 89 11.30 14.45 11.32
CA TYR A 89 11.02 15.68 12.09
C TYR A 89 9.50 15.90 12.15
N ALA A 90 8.99 16.27 13.32
CA ALA A 90 7.56 16.34 13.71
C ALA A 90 6.98 15.08 14.37
N LEU A 91 7.74 13.99 14.45
CA LEU A 91 7.34 12.88 15.30
C LEU A 91 7.68 13.17 16.77
N GLY A 92 6.74 12.89 17.68
CA GLY A 92 6.88 13.21 19.11
C GLY A 92 7.80 12.28 19.90
N LEU A 93 8.31 11.19 19.30
CA LEU A 93 9.20 10.23 19.97
C LEU A 93 10.62 10.23 19.39
N ASN A 94 11.59 10.16 20.30
CA ASN A 94 13.01 10.01 19.95
C ASN A 94 13.26 8.71 19.16
N HIS A 95 12.72 7.59 19.61
CA HIS A 95 12.79 6.28 18.94
C HIS A 95 11.39 5.67 18.87
N GLN A 96 10.84 5.65 17.67
CA GLN A 96 9.45 5.25 17.41
C GLN A 96 9.35 3.85 16.86
N ALA A 97 10.29 3.43 16.01
CA ALA A 97 10.30 2.08 15.47
C ALA A 97 11.72 1.63 15.12
N THR A 98 11.87 0.32 14.97
CA THR A 98 13.05 -0.30 14.37
C THR A 98 12.56 -1.19 13.23
N ILE A 99 13.19 -1.05 12.05
CA ILE A 99 12.97 -1.95 10.91
C ILE A 99 14.21 -2.82 10.76
N GLU A 100 14.00 -4.12 10.76
CA GLU A 100 15.07 -5.12 10.83
C GLU A 100 14.93 -6.14 9.71
N TRP A 101 16.08 -6.55 9.16
CA TRP A 101 16.22 -7.55 8.13
C TRP A 101 16.99 -8.74 8.67
N ASP A 102 16.48 -9.96 8.45
CA ASP A 102 17.09 -11.19 8.96
C ASP A 102 18.30 -11.69 8.13
N GLY A 103 18.66 -10.96 7.07
CA GLY A 103 19.76 -11.33 6.17
C GLY A 103 19.34 -12.23 5.00
N THR A 104 18.06 -12.56 4.85
CA THR A 104 17.55 -13.47 3.80
C THR A 104 16.66 -12.75 2.78
N ASP A 105 16.47 -13.34 1.60
CA ASP A 105 15.58 -12.77 0.58
C ASP A 105 14.12 -13.26 0.70
N ASN A 106 13.76 -13.86 1.83
CA ASN A 106 12.43 -14.40 2.08
C ASN A 106 11.36 -13.30 2.10
N ALA A 107 10.12 -13.64 1.76
CA ALA A 107 9.02 -12.68 1.78
C ALA A 107 8.72 -12.11 3.18
N ASP A 108 9.08 -12.86 4.21
CA ASP A 108 8.89 -12.49 5.61
C ASP A 108 10.20 -12.07 6.29
N ALA A 109 11.25 -11.77 5.51
CA ALA A 109 12.59 -11.45 6.01
C ALA A 109 12.70 -10.14 6.80
N VAL A 110 11.69 -9.28 6.70
CA VAL A 110 11.72 -7.93 7.26
C VAL A 110 10.64 -7.77 8.31
N HIS A 111 11.04 -7.23 9.45
CA HIS A 111 10.18 -6.98 10.59
C HIS A 111 10.21 -5.51 10.97
N ILE A 112 9.10 -5.00 11.48
CA ILE A 112 9.03 -3.70 12.14
C ILE A 112 8.55 -3.87 13.57
N THR A 113 9.25 -3.24 14.49
CA THR A 113 8.95 -3.26 15.91
C THR A 113 8.67 -1.84 16.39
N LYS A 114 7.53 -1.63 17.07
CA LYS A 114 7.21 -0.34 17.70
C LYS A 114 8.05 -0.14 18.95
N HIS A 115 8.69 1.02 19.08
CA HIS A 115 9.43 1.44 20.26
C HIS A 115 8.83 2.71 20.88
N GLY A 116 9.22 2.98 22.13
CA GLY A 116 8.75 4.11 22.91
C GLY A 116 7.39 3.86 23.57
N HIS A 117 7.21 4.45 24.74
CA HIS A 117 5.98 4.31 25.51
C HIS A 117 4.83 5.02 24.80
N ASP A 118 3.65 4.39 24.78
CA ASP A 118 2.41 5.12 24.55
C ASP A 118 2.17 5.97 25.79
N ASP A 119 2.84 7.12 25.89
CA ASP A 119 2.41 8.13 26.85
C ASP A 119 1.13 8.73 26.26
N SER A 120 0.00 8.33 26.84
CA SER A 120 -1.35 8.74 26.42
C SER A 120 -1.56 10.26 26.36
N SER A 121 -0.61 11.05 26.89
CA SER A 121 -0.61 12.51 26.80
C SER A 121 -0.20 13.06 25.42
N VAL A 122 0.47 12.28 24.57
CA VAL A 122 0.90 12.72 23.23
C VAL A 122 0.03 12.08 22.15
N VAL A 123 -0.97 12.83 21.71
CA VAL A 123 -2.00 12.39 20.74
C VAL A 123 -1.41 11.97 19.38
N TYR A 124 -0.17 12.34 19.05
CA TYR A 124 0.37 12.27 17.68
C TYR A 124 1.25 11.06 17.34
N VAL A 125 1.30 10.03 18.19
CA VAL A 125 2.36 9.02 18.10
C VAL A 125 1.81 7.62 17.93
N GLY A 126 2.07 7.02 16.78
CA GLY A 126 1.78 5.62 16.51
C GLY A 126 2.65 5.04 15.39
N VAL A 127 2.73 3.72 15.33
CA VAL A 127 3.23 3.00 14.15
C VAL A 127 2.10 2.12 13.69
N TYR A 128 1.72 2.27 12.43
CA TYR A 128 0.66 1.47 11.83
C TYR A 128 1.21 0.69 10.65
N VAL A 129 0.81 -0.56 10.52
CA VAL A 129 1.06 -1.40 9.34
C VAL A 129 -0.29 -1.81 8.77
N ASN A 130 -0.58 -1.43 7.52
CA ASN A 130 -1.88 -1.67 6.86
C ASN A 130 -3.07 -1.27 7.74
N HIS A 131 -3.03 -0.04 8.29
CA HIS A 131 -4.04 0.53 9.20
C HIS A 131 -4.15 -0.11 10.59
N ARG A 132 -3.35 -1.12 10.92
CA ARG A 132 -3.31 -1.73 12.25
C ARG A 132 -2.23 -1.07 13.10
N ARG A 133 -2.61 -0.51 14.25
CA ARG A 133 -1.68 0.07 15.22
C ARG A 133 -0.85 -1.04 15.87
N LEU A 134 0.46 -0.83 15.93
CA LEU A 134 1.35 -1.64 16.74
C LEU A 134 1.44 -1.07 18.16
N ILE A 135 1.36 -1.92 19.17
CA ILE A 135 1.63 -1.54 20.56
C ILE A 135 3.14 -1.56 20.85
N PRO A 136 3.65 -0.80 21.84
CA PRO A 136 5.06 -0.82 22.19
C PRO A 136 5.61 -2.23 22.43
N GLY A 137 6.74 -2.55 21.81
CA GLY A 137 7.38 -3.87 21.85
C GLY A 137 6.77 -4.90 20.89
N GLN A 138 5.63 -4.61 20.26
CA GLN A 138 5.05 -5.49 19.26
C GLN A 138 5.87 -5.43 17.97
N SER A 139 6.19 -6.61 17.45
CA SER A 139 6.81 -6.81 16.15
C SER A 139 5.80 -7.40 15.17
N THR A 140 5.90 -7.02 13.90
CA THR A 140 5.18 -7.64 12.79
C THR A 140 6.08 -7.76 11.57
N VAL A 141 5.78 -8.74 10.73
CA VAL A 141 6.40 -8.87 9.41
C VAL A 141 5.93 -7.71 8.52
N LEU A 142 6.86 -7.14 7.74
CA LEU A 142 6.60 -6.19 6.66
C LEU A 142 6.66 -6.91 5.31
N ARG A 143 5.51 -7.06 4.67
CA ARG A 143 5.39 -7.64 3.34
C ARG A 143 5.52 -6.58 2.28
N HIS A 144 6.14 -6.96 1.16
CA HIS A 144 6.27 -6.05 0.03
C HIS A 144 4.91 -5.46 -0.37
N GLY A 145 4.85 -4.14 -0.47
CA GLY A 145 3.66 -3.37 -0.80
C GLY A 145 2.89 -2.83 0.42
N ASP A 146 3.22 -3.28 1.63
CA ASP A 146 2.57 -2.84 2.87
C ASP A 146 2.70 -1.33 3.09
N TRP A 147 1.64 -0.74 3.66
CA TRP A 147 1.65 0.65 4.08
C TRP A 147 2.09 0.77 5.53
N ILE A 148 3.05 1.65 5.77
CA ILE A 148 3.57 2.01 7.09
C ILE A 148 3.22 3.47 7.36
N THR A 149 2.66 3.77 8.53
CA THR A 149 2.39 5.15 8.95
C THR A 149 3.03 5.41 10.31
N PHE A 150 3.79 6.51 10.41
CA PHE A 150 4.47 6.91 11.64
C PHE A 150 3.76 8.07 12.36
N GLU A 151 2.44 8.12 12.37
CA GLU A 151 1.67 9.28 12.87
C GLU A 151 0.47 8.86 13.74
N CYS A 152 -0.43 9.80 14.08
CA CYS A 152 -1.58 9.56 14.95
C CYS A 152 -2.67 8.70 14.30
N SER A 153 -2.87 8.86 12.99
CA SER A 153 -3.98 8.27 12.27
C SER A 153 -3.55 7.75 10.91
N PRO A 154 -3.82 6.48 10.59
CA PRO A 154 -3.55 5.92 9.26
C PRO A 154 -4.51 6.48 8.20
N MET A 155 -5.51 7.29 8.57
CA MET A 155 -6.44 7.98 7.67
C MET A 155 -6.49 9.49 7.90
N GLY A 156 -5.51 10.07 8.60
CA GLY A 156 -5.37 11.52 8.74
C GLY A 156 -5.20 12.24 7.38
N PRO A 157 -5.35 13.58 7.35
CA PRO A 157 -5.09 14.35 6.14
C PRO A 157 -3.58 14.45 5.82
N ASP A 158 -2.71 14.27 6.81
CA ASP A 158 -1.26 14.27 6.61
C ASP A 158 -0.81 12.90 6.08
N GLU A 159 -0.19 12.93 4.89
CA GLU A 159 0.33 11.75 4.20
C GLU A 159 1.86 11.73 4.18
N ASP A 160 2.54 12.74 4.74
CA ASP A 160 3.99 12.88 4.68
C ASP A 160 4.71 11.77 5.46
N PHE A 161 4.03 11.21 6.47
CA PHE A 161 4.54 10.11 7.30
C PHE A 161 4.02 8.74 6.87
N ARG A 162 3.46 8.63 5.67
CA ARG A 162 2.99 7.36 5.09
C ARG A 162 3.94 6.88 4.03
N PHE A 163 4.35 5.63 4.18
CA PHE A 163 5.34 5.03 3.31
C PHE A 163 4.86 3.67 2.84
N ARG A 164 5.13 3.35 1.59
CA ARG A 164 4.97 2.00 1.05
C ARG A 164 6.29 1.26 1.19
N TRP A 165 6.25 0.06 1.76
CA TRP A 165 7.40 -0.81 1.87
C TRP A 165 7.69 -1.50 0.54
N ILE A 166 8.89 -1.32 0.01
CA ILE A 166 9.34 -1.95 -1.22
C ILE A 166 10.55 -2.83 -0.92
N GLN A 167 10.34 -4.15 -0.93
CA GLN A 167 11.42 -5.12 -0.75
C GLN A 167 12.27 -5.33 -2.00
N CYS A 168 13.58 -5.47 -1.80
CA CYS A 168 14.57 -5.87 -2.80
C CYS A 168 15.12 -7.26 -2.47
N THR A 169 15.30 -8.09 -3.48
CA THR A 169 16.01 -9.38 -3.39
C THR A 169 17.33 -9.30 -4.14
N GLN A 170 18.18 -10.32 -4.04
CA GLN A 170 19.39 -10.43 -4.87
C GLN A 170 19.05 -10.44 -6.37
N SER A 171 17.88 -10.98 -6.74
CA SER A 171 17.38 -10.96 -8.12
C SER A 171 16.75 -9.61 -8.53
N GLY A 172 16.70 -8.65 -7.62
CA GLY A 172 16.21 -7.30 -7.84
C GLY A 172 14.94 -6.94 -7.08
N TRP A 173 14.36 -5.79 -7.45
CA TRP A 173 13.18 -5.23 -6.81
C TRP A 173 11.96 -6.12 -7.07
N ARG A 174 11.21 -6.45 -6.01
CA ARG A 174 9.92 -7.15 -6.14
C ARG A 174 8.80 -6.29 -6.79
N ASN A 175 9.14 -5.07 -7.22
CA ASN A 175 8.25 -4.08 -7.84
C ASN A 175 7.67 -4.47 -9.21
N LEU A 176 8.21 -5.49 -9.88
CA LEU A 176 7.84 -5.77 -11.28
C LEU A 176 6.40 -6.32 -11.47
N VAL A 177 5.63 -6.54 -10.40
CA VAL A 177 4.27 -7.08 -10.48
C VAL A 177 3.17 -6.04 -10.15
N TYR A 178 3.50 -4.87 -9.59
CA TYR A 178 2.48 -3.88 -9.16
C TYR A 178 1.92 -2.97 -10.27
N VAL A 179 2.26 -3.22 -11.53
CA VAL A 179 1.68 -2.49 -12.67
C VAL A 179 0.24 -2.96 -12.99
N GLN A 180 -0.20 -4.09 -12.42
CA GLN A 180 -1.53 -4.67 -12.71
C GLN A 180 -2.70 -3.96 -11.99
N ASP A 181 -2.52 -3.47 -10.75
CA ASP A 181 -3.66 -3.07 -9.91
C ASP A 181 -3.99 -1.57 -9.91
N ALA A 182 -3.13 -0.75 -10.51
CA ALA A 182 -3.37 0.70 -10.62
C ALA A 182 -4.25 1.09 -11.82
N ILE A 183 -4.62 0.15 -12.70
CA ILE A 183 -5.41 0.42 -13.92
C ILE A 183 -6.93 0.42 -13.63
N THR A 184 -7.38 0.00 -12.45
CA THR A 184 -8.82 -0.14 -12.17
C THR A 184 -9.48 1.13 -11.61
N ALA A 185 -8.74 2.20 -11.37
CA ALA A 185 -9.28 3.36 -10.62
C ALA A 185 -9.47 4.67 -11.42
N ASP A 186 -9.01 4.77 -12.68
CA ASP A 186 -8.97 6.08 -13.36
C ASP A 186 -9.52 6.11 -14.80
N GLN A 187 -10.69 5.49 -15.03
CA GLN A 187 -11.47 5.72 -16.27
C GLN A 187 -12.97 5.88 -16.01
N THR A 188 -13.34 6.76 -15.08
CA THR A 188 -14.66 7.39 -15.10
C THR A 188 -14.54 8.87 -15.46
N SER A 189 -15.10 9.19 -16.63
CA SER A 189 -15.48 10.52 -17.13
C SER A 189 -14.39 11.44 -17.67
N VAL A 190 -14.13 11.38 -18.99
CA VAL A 190 -14.25 12.57 -19.84
C VAL A 190 -14.80 12.16 -21.21
N ASN A 191 -16.10 12.36 -21.43
CA ASN A 191 -16.73 12.29 -22.74
C ASN A 191 -16.24 13.49 -23.58
N PHE A 192 -15.38 13.26 -24.57
CA PHE A 192 -15.15 14.22 -25.65
C PHE A 192 -16.04 13.85 -26.84
N TRP A 193 -17.00 14.72 -27.14
CA TRP A 193 -17.74 14.70 -28.39
C TRP A 193 -16.81 15.10 -29.56
N PRO A 194 -16.88 14.45 -30.74
CA PRO A 194 -16.14 14.92 -31.90
C PRO A 194 -16.84 16.15 -32.49
N VAL A 195 -16.12 17.26 -32.57
CA VAL A 195 -16.51 18.41 -33.40
C VAL A 195 -16.08 18.10 -34.83
N GLU A 196 -17.05 17.76 -35.68
CA GLU A 196 -16.82 17.68 -37.12
C GLU A 196 -16.60 19.09 -37.69
N ALA A 197 -15.38 19.36 -38.13
CA ALA A 197 -15.06 20.50 -38.96
C ALA A 197 -15.53 20.21 -40.40
N HIS A 198 -16.66 20.79 -40.80
CA HIS A 198 -16.99 20.95 -42.21
C HIS A 198 -16.44 22.28 -42.70
N MET A 199 -15.40 22.21 -43.53
CA MET A 199 -15.00 23.28 -44.44
C MET A 199 -16.13 23.54 -45.44
N ARG A 200 -16.59 24.79 -45.51
CA ARG A 200 -16.79 25.56 -46.74
C ARG A 200 -16.88 27.05 -46.41
#